data_AF-A0A496R0U7-F1
#
_entry.id   AF-A0A496R0U7-F1
#
_cell.length_a   1.000
_cell.length_b   1.000
_cell.length_c   1.000
_cell.angle_alpha   90.00
_cell.angle_beta   90.00
_cell.angle_gamma   90.00
#
_symmetry.space_group_name_H-M   'P 1'
#
loop_
_entity.id
_entity.type
_entity.pdbx_description
1 polymer ?
#
loop_
_entity_poly.entity_id
_entity_poly.type
_entity_poly.pdbx_seq_one_letter_code
_entity_poly.pdbx_strand_id
1 'polypeptide(L)'
;NPIDRHGKEVINFQITITILLFSAALFLLLFVPGAIILLERAGMGSELLLGLMPILGLIPLCLLGFHCLVQGISNTLRVLTDKPPRYHLSITFIK
;
A
#
# COMPACT_ATOMS: atom_id res chain seq x y z
N ASN A 1 4.88 29.70 -0.34
CA ASN A 1 3.66 29.76 -1.18
C ASN A 1 2.79 28.55 -0.81
N PRO A 2 1.55 28.70 -0.31
CA PRO A 2 0.74 27.57 0.18
C PRO A 2 0.50 26.47 -0.88
N ILE A 3 0.46 26.86 -2.16
CA ILE A 3 0.35 25.94 -3.30
C ILE A 3 1.59 25.03 -3.43
N ASP A 4 2.79 25.58 -3.21
CA ASP A 4 4.05 24.81 -3.25
C ASP A 4 4.10 23.77 -2.12
N ARG A 5 3.63 24.14 -0.92
CA ARG A 5 3.56 23.21 0.22
C ARG A 5 2.61 22.04 -0.05
N HIS A 6 1.42 22.31 -0.58
CA HIS A 6 0.47 21.25 -0.91
C HIS A 6 1.02 20.29 -1.97
N GLY A 7 1.63 20.82 -3.03
CA GLY A 7 2.25 20.01 -4.08
C GLY A 7 3.34 19.07 -3.54
N LYS A 8 4.19 19.57 -2.63
CA LYS A 8 5.22 18.74 -1.97
C LYS A 8 4.63 17.61 -1.13
N GLU A 9 3.58 17.89 -0.37
CA GLU A 9 2.90 16.89 0.45
C GLU A 9 2.24 15.79 -0.41
N VAL A 10 1.63 16.16 -1.54
CA VAL A 10 1.08 15.21 -2.52
C VAL A 10 2.17 14.31 -3.11
N ILE A 11 3.30 14.89 -3.52
CA ILE A 11 4.42 14.15 -4.12
C ILE A 11 5.02 13.18 -3.09
N ASN A 12 5.23 13.63 -1.84
CA ASN A 12 5.72 12.77 -0.76
C ASN A 12 4.79 11.56 -0.53
N PHE A 13 3.47 11.78 -0.56
CA PHE A 13 2.50 10.70 -0.47
C PHE A 13 2.57 9.76 -1.67
N GLN A 14 2.62 10.28 -2.90
CA GLN A 14 2.71 9.45 -4.12
C GLN A 14 3.98 8.58 -4.14
N ILE A 15 5.13 9.14 -3.76
CA ILE A 15 6.38 8.38 -3.64
C ILE A 15 6.21 7.27 -2.60
N THR A 16 5.63 7.59 -1.44
CA THR A 16 5.41 6.60 -0.38
C THR A 16 4.51 5.45 -0.85
N ILE A 17 3.37 5.76 -1.48
CA ILE A 17 2.45 4.75 -2.03
C ILE A 17 3.13 3.92 -3.12
N THR A 18 3.96 4.54 -3.96
CA THR A 18 4.72 3.83 -4.99
C THR A 18 5.67 2.81 -4.37
N ILE A 19 6.45 3.20 -3.35
CA ILE A 19 7.34 2.29 -2.61
C ILE A 19 6.56 1.14 -1.97
N LEU A 20 5.41 1.42 -1.37
CA LEU A 20 4.55 0.41 -0.75
C LEU A 20 3.97 -0.56 -1.79
N LEU A 21 3.56 -0.07 -2.97
CA LEU A 21 3.08 -0.90 -4.07
C LEU A 21 4.18 -1.83 -4.59
N PHE A 22 5.39 -1.32 -4.82
CA PHE A 22 6.53 -2.16 -5.21
C PHE A 22 6.85 -3.20 -4.13
N SER A 23 6.82 -2.81 -2.86
CA SER A 23 7.06 -3.72 -1.74
C SER A 23 6.00 -4.84 -1.67
N ALA A 24 4.72 -4.49 -1.85
CA ALA A 24 3.62 -5.45 -1.90
C ALA A 24 3.73 -6.38 -3.13
N ALA A 25 4.12 -5.85 -4.28
CA ALA A 25 4.36 -6.65 -5.48
C ALA A 25 5.52 -7.64 -5.29
N LEU A 26 6.64 -7.20 -4.71
CA LEU A 26 7.77 -8.08 -4.39
C LEU A 26 7.39 -9.16 -3.38
N PHE A 27 6.60 -8.81 -2.36
CA PHE A 27 6.05 -9.80 -1.42
C PHE A 27 5.22 -10.87 -2.14
N LEU A 28 4.32 -10.46 -3.04
CA LEU A 28 3.49 -11.38 -3.81
C LEU A 28 4.27 -12.25 -4.80
N LEU A 29 5.28 -11.69 -5.46
CA LEU A 29 6.02 -12.38 -6.51
C LEU A 29 7.13 -13.29 -5.96
N LEU A 30 7.73 -12.93 -4.82
CA LEU A 30 8.87 -13.66 -4.26
C LEU A 30 8.49 -14.41 -2.99
N PHE A 31 7.86 -13.72 -2.05
CA PHE A 31 7.64 -14.26 -0.71
C PHE A 31 6.52 -15.31 -0.70
N VAL A 32 5.39 -15.04 -1.37
CA VAL A 32 4.27 -15.99 -1.42
C VAL A 32 4.65 -17.31 -2.10
N PRO A 33 5.24 -17.33 -3.32
CA PRO A 33 5.69 -18.58 -3.93
C PRO A 33 6.79 -19.27 -3.13
N GLY A 34 7.73 -18.51 -2.57
CA GLY A 34 8.78 -19.05 -1.71
C GLY A 34 8.22 -19.76 -0.47
N ALA A 35 7.22 -19.16 0.19
CA ALA A 35 6.53 -19.75 1.33
C ALA A 35 5.75 -21.01 0.95
N ILE A 36 5.05 -21.00 -0.19
CA ILE A 36 4.32 -22.18 -0.71
C ILE A 36 5.27 -23.36 -0.91
N ILE A 37 6.40 -23.15 -1.61
CA ILE A 37 7.41 -24.19 -1.87
C ILE A 37 7.98 -24.74 -0.55
N LEU A 38 8.27 -23.87 0.41
CA LEU A 38 8.79 -24.26 1.72
C LEU A 38 7.78 -25.11 2.51
N LEU A 39 6.51 -24.71 2.50
CA LEU A 39 5.45 -25.40 3.22
C LEU A 39 5.13 -26.77 2.62
N GLU A 40 5.14 -26.86 1.29
CA GLU A 40 5.00 -28.11 0.55
C GLU A 40 6.14 -29.07 0.89
N ARG A 41 7.39 -28.59 0.86
CA ARG A 41 8.56 -29.40 1.22
C ARG A 41 8.58 -29.85 2.69
N ALA A 42 8.02 -29.05 3.59
CA ALA A 42 7.88 -29.42 4.99
C ALA A 42 6.77 -30.47 5.23
N GLY A 43 5.98 -30.84 4.21
CA GLY A 43 4.82 -31.73 4.35
C GLY A 43 3.69 -31.10 5.17
N MET A 44 3.69 -29.78 5.34
CA MET A 44 2.75 -29.04 6.19
C MET A 44 1.63 -28.37 5.37
N GLY A 45 1.70 -28.43 4.04
CA GLY A 45 0.71 -27.82 3.14
C GLY A 45 -0.48 -28.73 2.89
N SER A 46 -1.67 -28.35 3.35
CA SER A 46 -2.92 -28.89 2.78
C SER A 46 -3.21 -28.21 1.44
N GLU A 47 -3.86 -28.91 0.52
CA GLU A 47 -4.26 -28.35 -0.79
C GLU A 47 -5.07 -27.05 -0.64
N LEU A 48 -5.95 -27.01 0.37
CA LEU A 48 -6.73 -25.82 0.71
C LEU A 48 -5.84 -24.65 1.14
N LEU A 49 -4.87 -24.88 2.03
CA LEU A 49 -3.98 -23.84 2.53
C LEU A 49 -3.08 -23.28 1.41
N LEU A 50 -2.54 -24.16 0.57
CA LEU A 50 -1.71 -23.78 -0.57
C LEU A 50 -2.51 -22.98 -1.61
N GLY A 51 -3.78 -23.36 -1.85
CA GLY A 51 -4.68 -22.62 -2.74
C GLY A 51 -5.14 -21.27 -2.20
N LEU A 52 -5.29 -21.11 -0.88
CA LEU A 52 -5.71 -19.85 -0.26
C LEU A 52 -4.56 -18.83 -0.12
N MET A 53 -3.31 -19.28 -0.02
CA MET A 53 -2.14 -18.42 0.20
C MET A 53 -2.02 -17.25 -0.80
N PRO A 54 -2.15 -17.45 -2.13
CA PRO A 54 -2.12 -16.35 -3.10
C PRO A 54 -3.25 -15.34 -2.89
N ILE A 55 -4.46 -15.80 -2.54
CA ILE A 55 -5.63 -14.95 -2.30
C ILE A 55 -5.41 -14.10 -1.05
N LEU A 56 -4.92 -14.71 0.03
CA LEU A 56 -4.57 -14.00 1.27
C LEU A 56 -3.43 -12.99 1.03
N GLY A 57 -2.49 -13.32 0.14
CA GLY A 57 -1.42 -12.42 -0.26
C GLY A 57 -1.89 -11.13 -0.93
N LEU A 58 -3.11 -11.07 -1.47
CA LEU A 58 -3.68 -9.86 -2.08
C LEU A 58 -4.22 -8.87 -1.04
N ILE A 59 -4.46 -9.31 0.20
CA ILE A 59 -5.04 -8.47 1.26
C ILE A 59 -4.24 -7.16 1.45
N PRO A 60 -2.90 -7.16 1.55
CA PRO A 60 -2.13 -5.92 1.67
C PRO A 60 -2.34 -4.94 0.50
N LEU A 61 -2.49 -5.42 -0.73
CA LEU A 61 -2.78 -4.57 -1.90
C LEU A 61 -4.17 -3.95 -1.78
N CYS A 62 -5.17 -4.74 -1.41
CA CYS A 62 -6.54 -4.25 -1.22
C CYS A 62 -6.61 -3.19 -0.11
N LEU A 63 -5.93 -3.43 1.02
CA LEU A 63 -5.85 -2.47 2.12
C LEU A 63 -5.14 -1.18 1.71
N LEU A 64 -4.04 -1.29 0.94
CA LEU A 64 -3.32 -0.13 0.42
C LEU A 64 -4.19 0.69 -0.54
N GLY A 65 -4.90 0.02 -1.46
CA GLY A 65 -5.85 0.66 -2.37
C GLY A 65 -6.98 1.38 -1.63
N PHE A 66 -7.55 0.73 -0.61
CA PHE A 66 -8.57 1.34 0.24
C PHE A 66 -8.03 2.55 1.01
N HIS A 67 -6.82 2.47 1.56
CA HIS A 67 -6.17 3.59 2.22
C HIS A 67 -5.98 4.78 1.26
N CYS A 68 -5.50 4.53 0.04
CA CYS A 68 -5.37 5.57 -0.99
C CYS A 68 -6.71 6.22 -1.33
N LEU A 69 -7.78 5.44 -1.47
CA LEU A 69 -9.13 5.94 -1.72
C LEU A 69 -9.60 6.86 -0.60
N VAL A 70 -9.49 6.42 0.65
CA VAL A 70 -9.89 7.21 1.84
C VAL A 70 -9.10 8.50 1.93
N GLN A 71 -7.79 8.46 1.67
CA GLN A 71 -6.93 9.66 1.66
C GLN A 71 -7.29 10.61 0.54
N GLY A 72 -7.57 10.10 -0.66
CA GLY A 72 -8.01 10.90 -1.81
C GLY A 72 -9.30 11.64 -1.51
N ILE A 73 -10.33 10.93 -1.03
CA ILE A 73 -11.62 11.52 -0.66
C ILE A 73 -11.44 12.53 0.49
N SER A 74 -10.77 12.13 1.58
CA SER A 74 -10.64 12.97 2.78
C SER A 74 -9.86 14.24 2.52
N ASN A 75 -8.78 14.18 1.74
CA ASN A 75 -7.99 15.37 1.40
C ASN A 75 -8.71 16.26 0.39
N THR A 76 -9.46 15.69 -0.55
CA THR A 76 -10.31 16.47 -1.46
C THR A 76 -11.36 17.27 -0.67
N LEU A 77 -12.08 16.62 0.25
CA LEU A 77 -13.07 17.29 1.11
C LEU A 77 -12.44 18.38 2.00
N ARG A 78 -11.22 18.17 2.50
CA ARG A 78 -10.49 19.17 3.27
C ARG A 78 -10.16 20.41 2.44
N VAL A 79 -9.61 20.21 1.24
CA VAL A 79 -9.29 21.31 0.32
C VAL A 79 -10.55 22.10 -0.06
N LEU A 80 -11.67 21.42 -0.33
CA LEU A 80 -12.95 22.06 -0.62
C LEU A 80 -13.56 22.83 0.58
N THR A 81 -13.11 22.54 1.79
CA THR A 81 -13.58 23.20 3.03
C THR A 81 -12.53 24.14 3.61
N ASP A 82 -11.54 24.57 2.80
CA ASP A 82 -10.43 25.44 3.19
C ASP A 82 -9.61 24.92 4.38
N LYS A 83 -9.62 23.60 4.60
CA LYS A 83 -8.84 22.93 5.64
C LYS A 83 -7.53 22.42 5.06
N PRO A 84 -6.43 22.45 5.84
CA PRO A 84 -5.16 21.93 5.37
C PRO A 84 -5.26 20.41 5.10
N PRO A 85 -4.68 19.95 3.98
CA PRO A 85 -4.59 18.53 3.66
C PRO A 85 -3.71 17.80 4.68
N ARG A 86 -3.95 16.50 4.86
CA ARG A 86 -3.19 15.64 5.76
C ARG A 86 -3.03 14.27 5.13
N TYR A 87 -1.80 13.97 4.70
CA TYR A 87 -1.43 12.67 4.18
C TYR A 87 -0.87 11.79 5.31
N HIS A 88 -1.71 10.96 5.91
CA HIS A 88 -1.23 9.96 6.87
C HIS A 88 -0.32 8.92 6.19
N LEU A 89 0.67 8.43 6.94
CA LEU A 89 1.68 7.46 6.49
C LEU A 89 2.61 7.95 5.38
N SER A 90 2.54 9.21 4.94
CA SER A 90 3.51 9.75 3.97
C SER A 90 4.87 9.99 4.61
N ILE A 91 5.94 9.51 3.98
CA ILE A 91 7.32 9.82 4.34
C ILE A 91 7.70 11.15 3.67
N THR A 92 8.33 12.06 4.43
CA THR A 92 8.77 13.36 3.90
C THR A 92 10.10 13.21 3.15
N PHE A 93 10.04 13.23 1.82
CA PHE A 93 11.22 13.26 0.96
C PHE A 93 11.60 14.69 0.58
N ILE A 94 10.60 15.50 0.23
CA ILE A 94 10.74 16.90 -0.16
C ILE A 94 10.22 17.78 0.98
N LYS A 95 11.05 18.74 1.42
CA LYS A 95 10.75 19.71 2.49
C LYS A 95 10.12 21.00 1.96
#